data_AF-A0AAU3R130-F1
#
_entry.id   AF-A0AAU3R130-F1
#
_cell.length_a   1.000
_cell.length_b   1.000
_cell.length_c   1.000
_cell.angle_alpha   90.00
_cell.angle_beta   90.00
_cell.angle_gamma   90.00
#
_symmetry.space_group_name_H-M   'P 1'
#
loop_
_entity.id
_entity.type
_entity.pdbx_description
1 polymer ?
#
loop_
_entity_poly.entity_id
_entity_poly.type
_entity_poly.pdbx_seq_one_letter_code
_entity_poly.pdbx_strand_id
1 'polypeptide(L)'
;MGRGDLSDEEWARLEPHLPTNHGRGGRWQCHRRVINGILFRQRTGLPWRDLPLCFGSWKTVHDRHRRWSADGTWEKILRAVQTNADAEGRIDWSMVSVDSTTCRAHQHAAGAPTRAPKTQGQRKSPARHRSDEALGRSRGGLTSKIHLAGEGGLRPLGFVITPGQWGDAPQMIPVLEEIRVPRQAGGRPRTRPGHVGGDKAYSSRSNRRHLRRRQIKHTIPEPRDQRANRRRRGSQGGRPAAFDKKIYRRRNEVERTINRLKNFRAVATRFDKRAYIFHGTVTVAAVRLWLRPQ
;
A
#
# COMPACT_ATOMS: atom_id res chain seq x y z
N MET A 1 12.03 24.54 8.85
CA MET A 1 11.59 23.22 8.34
C MET A 1 11.78 23.22 6.83
N GLY A 2 12.32 22.15 6.24
CA GLY A 2 12.47 22.03 4.80
C GLY A 2 11.15 21.66 4.11
N ARG A 3 11.01 21.99 2.82
CA ARG A 3 9.82 21.63 2.03
C ARG A 3 9.63 20.11 2.04
N GLY A 4 8.54 19.66 2.66
CA GLY A 4 8.14 18.25 2.72
C GLY A 4 8.60 17.47 3.96
N ASP A 5 9.25 18.14 4.92
CA ASP A 5 9.51 17.57 6.25
C ASP A 5 8.20 17.33 7.01
N LEU A 6 8.26 16.48 8.04
CA LEU A 6 7.17 16.31 9.01
C LEU A 6 7.00 17.60 9.83
N SER A 7 5.77 18.14 9.86
CA SER A 7 5.37 19.16 10.85
C SER A 7 5.45 18.58 12.26
N ASP A 8 5.40 19.44 13.28
CA ASP A 8 5.39 18.99 14.69
C ASP A 8 4.15 18.15 15.01
N GLU A 9 3.01 18.50 14.43
CA GLU A 9 1.76 17.72 14.57
C GLU A 9 1.87 16.33 13.92
N GLU A 10 2.43 16.26 12.71
CA GLU A 10 2.63 15.00 12.01
C GLU A 10 3.68 14.14 12.73
N TRP A 11 4.69 14.78 13.33
CA TRP A 11 5.70 14.13 14.15
C TRP A 11 5.09 13.55 15.44
N ALA A 12 4.27 14.32 16.15
CA ALA A 12 3.59 13.89 17.37
C ALA A 12 2.70 12.65 17.14
N ARG A 13 2.08 12.53 15.95
CA ARG A 13 1.32 11.33 15.54
C ARG A 13 2.20 10.11 15.23
N LEU A 14 3.46 10.32 14.83
CA LEU A 14 4.37 9.26 14.38
C LEU A 14 5.28 8.75 15.50
N GLU A 15 5.87 9.66 16.27
CA GLU A 15 6.91 9.40 17.26
C GLU A 15 6.57 8.27 18.26
N PRO A 16 5.35 8.20 18.82
CA PRO A 16 5.00 7.14 19.79
C PRO A 16 5.10 5.72 19.23
N HIS A 17 5.08 5.56 17.91
CA HIS A 17 5.08 4.26 17.23
C HIS A 17 6.47 3.83 16.76
N LEU A 18 7.49 4.66 17.00
CA LEU A 18 8.86 4.35 16.60
C LEU A 18 9.50 3.37 17.59
N PRO A 19 10.29 2.40 17.09
CA PRO A 19 10.94 1.45 17.97
C PRO A 19 11.90 2.16 18.93
N THR A 20 11.78 1.85 20.21
CA THR A 20 12.72 2.28 21.25
C THR A 20 14.01 1.48 21.18
N ASN A 21 15.13 2.11 21.49
CA ASN A 21 16.44 1.50 21.34
C ASN A 21 16.75 0.60 22.54
N HIS A 22 16.55 -0.71 22.43
CA HIS A 22 16.82 -1.68 23.50
C HIS A 22 17.89 -2.73 23.15
N GLY A 23 18.70 -2.53 22.10
CA GLY A 23 19.66 -3.53 21.61
C GLY A 23 21.14 -3.09 21.59
N ARG A 24 22.06 -4.08 21.57
CA ARG A 24 23.49 -3.87 21.33
C ARG A 24 23.71 -3.28 19.93
N GLY A 25 24.39 -2.12 19.86
CA GLY A 25 24.67 -1.43 18.58
C GLY A 25 24.69 0.11 18.62
N GLY A 26 24.69 0.73 19.81
CA GLY A 26 24.80 2.18 19.97
C GLY A 26 23.50 2.95 19.83
N ARG A 27 23.54 4.25 20.15
CA ARG A 27 22.40 5.17 20.10
C ARG A 27 21.98 5.39 18.66
N TRP A 28 20.70 5.17 18.35
CA TRP A 28 20.15 5.53 17.05
C TRP A 28 20.29 7.04 16.81
N GLN A 29 20.68 7.40 15.59
CA GLN A 29 20.60 8.79 15.13
C GLN A 29 19.16 9.30 15.25
N CYS A 30 18.99 10.62 15.43
CA CYS A 30 17.69 11.25 15.61
C CYS A 30 16.67 10.76 14.58
N HIS A 31 15.60 10.13 15.06
CA HIS A 31 14.58 9.53 14.21
C HIS A 31 13.97 10.52 13.24
N ARG A 32 13.61 11.72 13.73
CA ARG A 32 12.99 12.76 12.92
C ARG A 32 13.86 13.14 11.72
N ARG A 33 15.16 13.35 11.97
CA ARG A 33 16.15 13.67 10.92
C ARG A 33 16.23 12.57 9.86
N VAL A 34 16.35 11.31 10.28
CA VAL A 34 16.47 10.17 9.37
C VAL A 34 15.17 9.95 8.58
N ILE A 35 14.02 10.00 9.24
CA ILE A 35 12.70 9.80 8.60
C ILE A 35 12.42 10.94 7.61
N ASN A 36 12.74 12.19 7.94
CA ASN A 36 12.67 13.29 6.98
C ASN A 36 13.55 13.05 5.76
N GLY A 37 14.77 12.50 5.94
CA GLY A 37 15.61 12.08 4.82
C GLY A 37 14.98 11.00 3.93
N ILE A 38 14.32 10.00 4.53
CA ILE A 38 13.59 8.98 3.78
C ILE A 38 12.42 9.62 3.02
N LEU A 39 11.61 10.45 3.67
CA LEU A 39 10.48 11.15 3.05
C LEU A 39 10.93 12.08 1.92
N PHE A 40 12.06 12.78 2.09
CA PHE A 40 12.67 13.61 1.06
C PHE A 40 13.01 12.76 -0.17
N ARG A 41 13.71 11.63 0.01
CA ARG A 41 13.98 10.68 -1.08
C ARG A 41 12.69 10.18 -1.72
N GLN A 42 11.66 9.82 -0.96
CA GLN A 42 10.42 9.30 -1.55
C GLN A 42 9.70 10.36 -2.39
N ARG A 43 9.71 11.62 -1.94
CA ARG A 43 9.11 12.75 -2.66
C ARG A 43 9.87 13.07 -3.95
N THR A 44 11.20 13.15 -3.90
CA THR A 44 12.03 13.61 -5.03
C THR A 44 12.41 12.48 -5.99
N GLY A 45 12.50 11.24 -5.52
CA GLY A 45 12.96 10.10 -6.31
C GLY A 45 14.46 10.10 -6.59
N LEU A 46 15.25 10.93 -5.89
CA LEU A 46 16.70 11.02 -6.10
C LEU A 46 17.43 9.72 -5.71
N PRO A 47 18.60 9.44 -6.31
CA PRO A 47 19.48 8.37 -5.87
C PRO A 47 19.89 8.57 -4.41
N TRP A 48 19.92 7.50 -3.61
CA TRP A 48 20.24 7.59 -2.18
C TRP A 48 21.54 8.35 -1.88
N ARG A 49 22.56 8.22 -2.73
CA ARG A 49 23.86 8.88 -2.57
C ARG A 49 23.82 10.40 -2.68
N ASP A 50 22.78 10.94 -3.31
CA ASP A 50 22.60 12.37 -3.55
C ASP A 50 21.71 13.01 -2.47
N LEU A 51 21.47 12.29 -1.37
CA LEU A 51 20.66 12.79 -0.26
C LEU A 51 21.38 13.98 0.41
N PRO A 52 20.70 15.12 0.64
CA PRO A 52 21.30 16.28 1.31
C PRO A 52 21.88 15.95 2.69
N LEU A 53 23.05 16.52 2.99
CA LEU A 53 23.79 16.29 4.25
C LEU A 53 23.01 16.71 5.50
N CYS A 54 22.02 17.60 5.38
CA CYS A 54 21.14 17.99 6.49
C CYS A 54 20.36 16.79 7.07
N PHE A 55 20.18 15.70 6.32
CA PHE A 55 19.54 14.46 6.82
C PHE A 55 20.53 13.45 7.43
N GLY A 56 21.83 13.76 7.39
CA GLY A 56 22.91 12.90 7.87
C GLY A 56 23.51 12.05 6.74
N SER A 57 24.28 11.02 7.10
CA SER A 57 24.89 10.13 6.12
C SER A 57 23.82 9.37 5.33
N TRP A 58 23.91 9.40 4.00
CA TRP A 58 22.98 8.66 3.14
C TRP A 58 22.96 7.16 3.47
N LYS A 59 24.10 6.59 3.89
CA LYS A 59 24.22 5.17 4.29
C LYS A 59 23.29 4.88 5.46
N THR A 60 23.31 5.73 6.49
CA THR A 60 22.45 5.58 7.67
C THR A 60 20.97 5.68 7.30
N VAL A 61 20.59 6.62 6.44
CA VAL A 61 19.20 6.81 6.01
C VAL A 61 18.71 5.64 5.16
N HIS A 62 19.53 5.20 4.20
CA HIS A 62 19.24 4.04 3.36
C HIS A 62 19.16 2.75 4.19
N ASP A 63 20.13 2.49 5.07
CA ASP A 63 20.15 1.27 5.89
C ASP A 63 18.98 1.22 6.87
N ARG A 64 18.57 2.37 7.41
CA ARG A 64 17.33 2.50 8.19
C ARG A 64 16.13 2.08 7.36
N HIS A 65 15.96 2.67 6.18
CA HIS A 65 14.85 2.33 5.30
C HIS A 65 14.85 0.85 4.95
N ARG A 66 15.99 0.31 4.49
CA ARG A 66 16.16 -1.09 4.12
C ARG A 66 15.83 -2.04 5.27
N ARG A 67 16.34 -1.77 6.49
CA ARG A 67 16.12 -2.61 7.67
C ARG A 67 14.65 -2.63 8.07
N TRP A 68 14.02 -1.46 8.14
CA TRP A 68 12.61 -1.34 8.51
C TRP A 68 11.66 -1.90 7.46
N SER A 69 12.06 -1.89 6.18
CA SER A 69 11.36 -2.60 5.11
C SER A 69 11.53 -4.11 5.19
N ALA A 70 12.63 -4.61 5.77
CA ALA A 70 12.93 -6.03 5.87
C ALA A 70 12.25 -6.71 7.08
N ASP A 71 12.21 -6.03 8.22
CA ASP A 71 11.69 -6.55 9.48
C ASP A 71 10.20 -6.20 9.75
N GLY A 72 9.57 -5.47 8.84
CA GLY A 72 8.17 -5.09 8.90
C GLY A 72 7.87 -3.89 9.80
N THR A 73 8.89 -3.12 10.21
CA THR A 73 8.70 -1.94 11.07
C THR A 73 7.82 -0.89 10.40
N TRP A 74 7.95 -0.66 9.09
CA TRP A 74 7.09 0.30 8.39
C TRP A 74 5.61 -0.12 8.42
N GLU A 75 5.33 -1.41 8.24
CA GLU A 75 3.98 -1.96 8.29
C GLU A 75 3.38 -1.88 9.69
N LYS A 76 4.20 -2.08 10.73
CA LYS A 76 3.78 -1.87 12.13
C LYS A 76 3.41 -0.41 12.39
N ILE A 77 4.26 0.53 11.95
CA ILE A 77 4.00 1.97 12.05
C ILE A 77 2.71 2.33 11.31
N LEU A 78 2.52 1.86 10.06
CA LEU A 78 1.31 2.11 9.29
C LEU A 78 0.05 1.63 10.03
N ARG A 79 0.08 0.40 10.56
CA ARG A 79 -1.04 -0.17 11.34
C ARG A 79 -1.32 0.65 12.60
N ALA A 80 -0.29 1.13 13.28
CA ALA A 80 -0.45 1.91 14.50
C ALA A 80 -1.04 3.30 14.21
N VAL A 81 -0.55 3.99 13.17
CA VAL A 81 -1.14 5.27 12.73
C VAL A 81 -2.59 5.10 12.28
N GLN A 82 -2.92 4.01 11.57
CA GLN A 82 -4.30 3.67 11.23
C GLN A 82 -5.15 3.36 12.47
N THR A 83 -4.58 2.72 13.50
CA THR A 83 -5.29 2.43 14.76
C THR A 83 -5.71 3.72 15.45
N ASN A 84 -4.80 4.69 15.55
CA ASN A 84 -5.11 6.01 16.11
C ASN A 84 -6.18 6.72 15.27
N ALA A 85 -6.05 6.67 13.92
CA ALA A 85 -7.04 7.25 13.03
C ALA A 85 -8.43 6.60 13.17
N ASP A 86 -8.52 5.28 13.40
CA ASP A 86 -9.79 4.59 13.64
C ASP A 86 -10.42 5.02 14.97
N ALA A 87 -9.61 5.11 16.03
CA ALA A 87 -10.04 5.57 17.35
C ALA A 87 -10.56 7.02 17.33
N GLU A 88 -9.95 7.87 16.50
CA GLU A 88 -10.37 9.26 16.27
C GLU A 88 -11.53 9.39 15.25
N GLY A 89 -12.09 8.28 14.75
CA GLY A 89 -13.18 8.30 13.76
C GLY A 89 -12.78 8.81 12.38
N ARG A 90 -11.47 8.90 12.09
CA ARG A 90 -10.93 9.44 10.83
C ARG A 90 -10.97 8.46 9.67
N ILE A 91 -11.24 7.18 9.89
CA ILE A 91 -11.33 6.18 8.81
C ILE A 91 -12.77 6.08 8.30
N ASP A 92 -12.98 6.37 7.02
CA ASP A 92 -14.26 6.09 6.39
C ASP A 92 -14.39 4.59 6.05
N TRP A 93 -15.13 3.87 6.88
CA TRP A 93 -15.47 2.47 6.65
C TRP A 93 -16.73 2.26 5.82
N SER A 94 -17.49 3.31 5.53
CA SER A 94 -18.75 3.21 4.77
C SER A 94 -18.50 2.69 3.36
N MET A 95 -17.37 3.07 2.77
CA MET A 95 -16.95 2.63 1.45
C MET A 95 -15.43 2.57 1.33
N VAL A 96 -14.96 1.44 0.78
CA VAL A 96 -13.56 1.23 0.41
C VAL A 96 -13.52 0.79 -1.04
N SER A 97 -12.74 1.47 -1.86
CA SER A 97 -12.62 1.13 -3.28
C SER A 97 -11.30 0.44 -3.56
N VAL A 98 -11.34 -0.64 -4.36
CA VAL A 98 -10.15 -1.37 -4.81
C VAL A 98 -9.82 -0.93 -6.23
N ASP A 99 -8.56 -0.61 -6.46
CA ASP A 99 -8.02 -0.34 -7.79
C ASP A 99 -6.53 -0.68 -7.84
N SER A 100 -5.98 -0.69 -9.05
CA SER A 100 -4.56 -0.95 -9.27
C SER A 100 -3.88 0.22 -9.99
N THR A 101 -2.57 0.32 -9.84
CA THR A 101 -1.77 1.25 -10.63
C THR A 101 -0.42 0.65 -10.99
N THR A 102 0.01 0.91 -12.22
CA THR A 102 1.31 0.46 -12.73
C THR A 102 2.39 1.49 -12.40
N CYS A 103 3.52 1.01 -11.89
CA CYS A 103 4.73 1.80 -11.66
C CYS A 103 5.82 1.31 -12.62
N ARG A 104 6.38 2.23 -13.41
CA ARG A 104 7.50 1.90 -14.30
C ARG A 104 8.73 1.59 -13.45
N ALA A 105 9.42 0.51 -13.77
CA ALA A 105 10.68 0.16 -13.14
C ALA A 105 11.83 0.63 -14.03
N HIS A 106 12.73 1.43 -13.48
CA HIS A 106 13.96 1.82 -14.17
C HIS A 106 14.84 0.59 -14.38
N GLN A 107 15.74 0.59 -15.37
CA GLN A 107 16.69 -0.51 -15.59
C GLN A 107 17.54 -0.81 -14.34
N HIS A 108 17.80 0.20 -13.50
CA HIS A 108 18.53 0.04 -12.23
C HIS A 108 17.75 -0.71 -11.15
N ALA A 109 16.44 -0.89 -11.30
CA ALA A 109 15.64 -1.76 -10.45
C ALA A 109 15.80 -3.25 -10.82
N ALA A 110 16.45 -3.58 -11.94
CA ALA A 110 16.74 -4.96 -12.31
C ALA A 110 18.04 -5.47 -11.64
N GLY A 111 18.31 -6.77 -11.80
CA GLY A 111 19.56 -7.39 -11.33
C GLY A 111 19.68 -7.43 -9.82
N ALA A 112 18.59 -7.77 -9.11
CA ALA A 112 18.66 -8.16 -7.71
C ALA A 112 19.42 -9.51 -7.60
N PRO A 113 20.27 -9.71 -6.57
CA PRO A 113 20.94 -10.99 -6.39
C PRO A 113 19.93 -12.14 -6.26
N THR A 114 20.19 -13.27 -6.92
CA THR A 114 19.31 -14.45 -6.90
C THR A 114 19.18 -15.07 -5.50
N ARG A 115 20.22 -14.94 -4.68
CA ARG A 115 20.17 -15.34 -3.27
C ARG A 115 19.10 -14.53 -2.53
N ALA A 116 18.20 -15.25 -1.87
CA ALA A 116 17.17 -14.65 -1.04
C ALA A 116 17.80 -13.73 0.03
N PRO A 117 17.29 -12.50 0.20
CA PRO A 117 17.78 -11.61 1.24
C PRO A 117 17.40 -12.18 2.60
N LYS A 118 18.25 -11.95 3.62
CA LYS A 118 17.95 -12.28 5.01
C LYS A 118 17.65 -11.01 5.78
N THR A 119 16.65 -11.06 6.66
CA THR A 119 16.45 -9.98 7.62
C THR A 119 17.59 -10.01 8.64
N GLN A 120 18.21 -8.87 8.92
CA GLN A 120 19.37 -8.80 9.81
C GLN A 120 19.02 -9.36 11.20
N GLY A 121 19.85 -10.27 11.72
CA GLY A 121 19.60 -10.95 13.00
C GLY A 121 18.51 -12.02 12.94
N GLN A 122 17.96 -12.34 11.76
CA GLN A 122 16.96 -13.39 11.58
C GLN A 122 17.40 -14.41 10.53
N ARG A 123 16.96 -15.67 10.72
CA ARG A 123 17.19 -16.74 9.73
C ARG A 123 16.23 -16.69 8.54
N LYS A 124 15.14 -15.91 8.63
CA LYS A 124 14.08 -15.84 7.63
C LYS A 124 14.30 -14.68 6.64
N SER A 125 13.77 -14.85 5.43
CA SER A 125 13.68 -13.78 4.44
C SER A 125 12.65 -12.73 4.87
N PRO A 126 12.78 -11.46 4.41
CA PRO A 126 11.77 -10.43 4.61
C PRO A 126 10.37 -10.93 4.23
N ALA A 127 9.35 -10.57 5.02
CA ALA A 127 7.98 -11.03 4.81
C ALA A 127 7.41 -10.65 3.43
N ARG A 128 7.88 -9.53 2.86
CA ARG A 128 7.49 -9.01 1.54
C ARG A 128 8.48 -9.37 0.43
N HIS A 129 9.43 -10.27 0.69
CA HIS A 129 10.30 -10.78 -0.35
C HIS A 129 9.51 -11.67 -1.31
N ARG A 130 9.86 -11.57 -2.60
CA ARG A 130 9.34 -12.42 -3.67
C ARG A 130 10.49 -12.80 -4.59
N SER A 131 10.47 -14.01 -5.12
CA SER A 131 11.47 -14.48 -6.09
C SER A 131 11.44 -13.67 -7.40
N ASP A 132 10.25 -13.23 -7.81
CA ASP A 132 10.04 -12.34 -8.98
C ASP A 132 10.37 -10.87 -8.70
N GLU A 133 10.73 -10.53 -7.46
CA GLU A 133 10.92 -9.17 -6.94
C GLU A 133 9.78 -8.19 -7.31
N ALA A 134 8.59 -8.71 -7.58
CA ALA A 134 7.44 -7.97 -8.11
C ALA A 134 7.73 -7.17 -9.39
N LEU A 135 8.64 -7.66 -10.24
CA LEU A 135 8.98 -7.06 -11.53
C LEU A 135 8.49 -7.95 -12.67
N GLY A 136 7.93 -7.34 -13.71
CA GLY A 136 7.66 -8.05 -14.94
C GLY A 136 7.27 -7.16 -16.11
N ARG A 137 7.21 -7.75 -17.30
CA ARG A 137 7.05 -7.02 -18.56
C ARG A 137 5.58 -6.80 -18.87
N SER A 138 5.18 -5.54 -19.02
CA SER A 138 3.89 -5.13 -19.55
C SER A 138 4.08 -4.36 -20.87
N ARG A 139 2.98 -3.90 -21.48
CA ARG A 139 3.04 -2.99 -22.65
C ARG A 139 3.88 -1.73 -22.40
N GLY A 140 4.02 -1.31 -21.14
CA GLY A 140 4.83 -0.14 -20.74
C GLY A 140 6.30 -0.43 -20.46
N GLY A 141 6.78 -1.67 -20.68
CA GLY A 141 8.14 -2.12 -20.36
C GLY A 141 8.23 -2.87 -19.03
N LEU A 142 9.38 -2.80 -18.37
CA LEU A 142 9.57 -3.40 -17.04
C LEU A 142 8.78 -2.62 -16.00
N THR A 143 7.90 -3.29 -15.27
CA THR A 143 6.90 -2.65 -14.41
C THR A 143 6.58 -3.48 -13.17
N SER A 144 6.16 -2.78 -12.13
CA SER A 144 5.45 -3.33 -10.97
C SER A 144 4.02 -2.81 -10.96
N LYS A 145 3.12 -3.51 -10.27
CA LYS A 145 1.75 -3.06 -10.06
C LYS A 145 1.46 -3.01 -8.57
N ILE A 146 0.88 -1.89 -8.13
CA ILE A 146 0.38 -1.69 -6.77
C ILE A 146 -1.13 -1.86 -6.84
N HIS A 147 -1.66 -2.89 -6.16
CA HIS A 147 -3.09 -3.08 -5.97
C HIS A 147 -3.43 -2.57 -4.58
N LEU A 148 -4.42 -1.68 -4.44
CA LEU A 148 -4.70 -1.05 -3.16
C LEU A 148 -6.19 -0.89 -2.89
N ALA A 149 -6.52 -0.84 -1.61
CA ALA A 149 -7.82 -0.44 -1.08
C ALA A 149 -7.71 0.97 -0.52
N GLY A 150 -8.41 1.93 -1.11
CA GLY A 150 -8.48 3.33 -0.67
C GLY A 150 -9.80 3.62 0.06
N GLU A 151 -9.73 4.45 1.09
CA GLU A 151 -10.91 4.98 1.80
C GLU A 151 -11.22 6.44 1.42
N GLY A 152 -12.37 6.94 1.85
CA GLY A 152 -12.92 8.25 1.44
C GLY A 152 -12.02 9.46 1.72
N GLY A 153 -11.15 9.40 2.73
CA GLY A 153 -10.13 10.41 3.02
C GLY A 153 -8.88 10.36 2.12
N LEU A 154 -8.93 9.58 1.04
CA LEU A 154 -7.88 9.45 0.02
C LEU A 154 -6.58 8.84 0.57
N ARG A 155 -6.71 7.89 1.49
CA ARG A 155 -5.59 7.16 2.11
C ARG A 155 -5.74 5.66 1.85
N PRO A 156 -4.63 4.94 1.62
CA PRO A 156 -4.67 3.49 1.45
C PRO A 156 -4.85 2.79 2.81
N LEU A 157 -5.83 1.88 2.89
CA LEU A 157 -6.02 0.97 4.03
C LEU A 157 -5.13 -0.26 3.96
N GLY A 158 -4.87 -0.75 2.75
CA GLY A 158 -4.01 -1.91 2.50
C GLY A 158 -3.62 -1.98 1.03
N PHE A 159 -2.51 -2.63 0.73
CA PHE A 159 -2.03 -2.82 -0.63
C PHE A 159 -1.13 -4.05 -0.77
N VAL A 160 -1.03 -4.57 -1.99
CA VAL A 160 -0.08 -5.61 -2.38
C VAL A 160 0.65 -5.20 -3.65
N ILE A 161 1.88 -5.69 -3.83
CA ILE A 161 2.71 -5.39 -5.00
C ILE A 161 2.95 -6.68 -5.79
N THR A 162 2.69 -6.63 -7.09
CA THR A 162 2.88 -7.75 -8.01
C THR A 162 3.72 -7.33 -9.22
N PRO A 163 4.24 -8.29 -10.01
CA PRO A 163 4.75 -8.01 -11.34
C PRO A 163 3.69 -7.33 -12.24
N GLY A 164 4.14 -6.48 -13.17
CA GLY A 164 3.24 -5.63 -13.96
C GLY A 164 2.28 -6.36 -14.90
N GLN A 165 2.62 -7.58 -15.34
CA GLN A 165 1.78 -8.43 -16.20
C GLN A 165 0.66 -9.15 -15.45
N TRP A 166 0.68 -9.14 -14.12
CA TRP A 166 -0.36 -9.79 -13.34
C TRP A 166 -1.69 -9.06 -13.47
N GLY A 167 -2.78 -9.81 -13.64
CA GLY A 167 -4.13 -9.26 -13.72
C GLY A 167 -4.66 -8.77 -12.38
N ASP A 168 -5.64 -7.87 -12.43
CA ASP A 168 -6.16 -7.16 -11.25
C ASP A 168 -7.17 -8.02 -10.49
N ALA A 169 -8.05 -8.73 -11.21
CA ALA A 169 -9.13 -9.51 -10.61
C ALA A 169 -8.68 -10.46 -9.48
N PRO A 170 -7.59 -11.24 -9.62
CA PRO A 170 -7.11 -12.14 -8.57
C PRO A 170 -6.58 -11.42 -7.32
N GLN A 171 -6.22 -10.14 -7.42
CA GLN A 171 -5.58 -9.40 -6.32
C GLN A 171 -6.56 -8.71 -5.38
N MET A 172 -7.86 -8.66 -5.70
CA MET A 172 -8.87 -8.05 -4.83
C MET A 172 -8.89 -8.70 -3.44
N ILE A 173 -8.88 -10.03 -3.38
CA ILE A 173 -8.91 -10.77 -2.10
C ILE A 173 -7.63 -10.50 -1.29
N PRO A 174 -6.41 -10.68 -1.85
CA PRO A 174 -5.17 -10.29 -1.17
C PRO A 174 -5.17 -8.86 -0.63
N VAL A 175 -5.64 -7.88 -1.41
CA VAL A 175 -5.73 -6.48 -0.96
C VAL A 175 -6.69 -6.33 0.22
N LEU A 176 -7.86 -6.96 0.18
CA LEU A 176 -8.84 -6.89 1.27
C LEU A 176 -8.36 -7.62 2.52
N GLU A 177 -7.50 -8.63 2.40
CA GLU A 177 -6.88 -9.35 3.52
C GLU A 177 -5.78 -8.52 4.22
N GLU A 178 -5.17 -7.57 3.52
CA GLU A 178 -4.25 -6.60 4.13
C GLU A 178 -4.97 -5.57 5.02
N ILE A 179 -6.28 -5.38 4.83
CA ILE A 179 -7.09 -4.51 5.71
C ILE A 179 -7.22 -5.17 7.08
N ARG A 180 -6.40 -4.72 8.02
CA ARG A 180 -6.40 -5.19 9.41
C ARG A 180 -5.94 -4.07 10.33
N VAL A 181 -6.91 -3.30 10.82
CA VAL A 181 -6.71 -2.15 11.72
C VAL A 181 -6.99 -2.61 13.16
N PRO A 182 -5.96 -2.70 14.03
CA PRO A 182 -6.17 -2.95 15.47
C PRO A 182 -7.10 -1.92 16.10
N ARG A 183 -7.68 -2.25 17.25
CA ARG A 183 -8.49 -1.32 18.05
C ARG A 183 -7.70 -0.90 19.28
N GLN A 184 -7.75 0.39 19.62
CA GLN A 184 -7.04 0.92 20.78
C GLN A 184 -7.53 0.30 22.10
N ALA A 185 -8.83 0.06 22.24
CA ALA A 185 -9.43 -0.60 23.40
C ALA A 185 -9.18 -2.13 23.47
N GLY A 186 -8.36 -2.68 22.57
CA GLY A 186 -8.15 -4.13 22.46
C GLY A 186 -9.22 -4.86 21.65
N GLY A 187 -9.08 -6.19 21.55
CA GLY A 187 -10.00 -7.07 20.82
C GLY A 187 -9.63 -7.33 19.36
N ARG A 188 -10.58 -7.91 18.60
CA ARG A 188 -10.33 -8.32 17.22
C ARG A 188 -10.16 -7.09 16.30
N PRO A 189 -9.08 -7.02 15.51
CA PRO A 189 -8.89 -5.96 14.53
C PRO A 189 -10.09 -5.81 13.58
N ARG A 190 -10.39 -4.58 13.18
CA ARG A 190 -11.37 -4.31 12.13
C ARG A 190 -10.75 -4.67 10.78
N THR A 191 -11.40 -5.60 10.07
CA THR A 191 -10.93 -6.13 8.78
C THR A 191 -11.97 -5.99 7.67
N ARG A 192 -13.15 -5.45 7.98
CA ARG A 192 -14.32 -5.49 7.10
C ARG A 192 -14.81 -4.07 6.76
N PRO A 193 -14.66 -3.62 5.50
CA PRO A 193 -15.37 -2.46 4.97
C PRO A 193 -16.89 -2.68 4.96
N GLY A 194 -17.67 -1.62 5.14
CA GLY A 194 -19.12 -1.65 5.01
C GLY A 194 -19.57 -1.88 3.56
N HIS A 195 -18.83 -1.31 2.61
CA HIS A 195 -19.07 -1.45 1.18
C HIS A 195 -17.76 -1.48 0.40
N VAL A 196 -17.68 -2.31 -0.65
CA VAL A 196 -16.54 -2.37 -1.57
C VAL A 196 -16.92 -1.88 -2.97
N GLY A 197 -16.22 -0.87 -3.46
CA GLY A 197 -16.28 -0.43 -4.85
C GLY A 197 -15.14 -1.03 -5.67
N GLY A 198 -15.39 -1.34 -6.94
CA GLY A 198 -14.34 -1.81 -7.85
C GLY A 198 -14.76 -1.64 -9.30
N ASP A 199 -13.78 -1.63 -10.20
CA ASP A 199 -14.03 -1.61 -11.64
C ASP A 199 -14.63 -2.94 -12.14
N LYS A 200 -14.97 -3.00 -13.43
CA LYS A 200 -15.50 -4.22 -14.05
C LYS A 200 -14.50 -5.39 -14.04
N ALA A 201 -13.19 -5.14 -13.97
CA ALA A 201 -12.19 -6.19 -13.98
C ALA A 201 -12.26 -7.04 -12.70
N TYR A 202 -12.74 -6.47 -11.60
CA TYR A 202 -12.98 -7.21 -10.35
C TYR A 202 -14.28 -8.04 -10.31
N SER A 203 -15.04 -8.15 -11.41
CA SER A 203 -16.38 -8.79 -11.43
C SER A 203 -16.42 -10.31 -11.23
N SER A 204 -15.26 -10.94 -11.02
CA SER A 204 -15.11 -12.41 -11.00
C SER A 204 -16.04 -13.09 -9.97
N ARG A 205 -16.46 -14.33 -10.29
CA ARG A 205 -17.32 -15.13 -9.37
C ARG A 205 -16.64 -15.37 -8.02
N SER A 206 -15.32 -15.59 -8.02
CA SER A 206 -14.54 -15.80 -6.78
C SER A 206 -14.58 -14.55 -5.90
N ASN A 207 -14.38 -13.37 -6.48
CA ASN A 207 -14.43 -12.08 -5.79
C ASN A 207 -15.81 -11.82 -5.18
N ARG A 208 -16.87 -11.99 -5.98
CA ARG A 208 -18.25 -11.83 -5.48
C ARG A 208 -18.58 -12.84 -4.38
N ARG A 209 -18.10 -14.09 -4.48
CA ARG A 209 -18.29 -15.11 -3.44
C ARG A 209 -17.58 -14.74 -2.15
N HIS A 210 -16.34 -14.24 -2.23
CA HIS A 210 -15.60 -13.76 -1.06
C HIS A 210 -16.33 -12.62 -0.36
N LEU A 211 -16.77 -11.59 -1.10
CA LEU A 211 -17.51 -10.45 -0.55
C LEU A 211 -18.81 -10.88 0.13
N ARG A 212 -19.58 -11.78 -0.51
CA ARG A 212 -20.80 -12.36 0.10
C ARG A 212 -20.50 -13.15 1.38
N ARG A 213 -19.49 -14.03 1.37
CA ARG A 213 -19.10 -14.83 2.55
C ARG A 213 -18.69 -13.94 3.73
N ARG A 214 -18.08 -12.79 3.45
CA ARG A 214 -17.72 -11.80 4.48
C ARG A 214 -18.84 -10.82 4.81
N GLN A 215 -20.00 -10.91 4.16
CA GLN A 215 -21.13 -9.98 4.25
C GLN A 215 -20.73 -8.52 3.97
N ILE A 216 -19.89 -8.33 2.95
CA ILE A 216 -19.48 -7.02 2.47
C ILE A 216 -20.38 -6.63 1.30
N LYS A 217 -21.08 -5.50 1.42
CA LYS A 217 -21.84 -4.94 0.30
C LYS A 217 -20.87 -4.51 -0.81
N HIS A 218 -21.29 -4.55 -2.06
CA HIS A 218 -20.38 -4.24 -3.16
C HIS A 218 -21.08 -3.59 -4.35
N THR A 219 -20.37 -2.68 -5.02
CA THR A 219 -20.75 -2.10 -6.31
C THR A 219 -19.62 -2.30 -7.30
N ILE A 220 -19.73 -3.38 -8.07
CA ILE A 220 -18.77 -3.82 -9.08
C ILE A 220 -19.58 -4.08 -10.36
N PRO A 221 -19.38 -3.31 -11.44
CA PRO A 221 -20.09 -3.51 -12.70
C PRO A 221 -19.86 -4.91 -13.28
N GLU A 222 -20.84 -5.45 -13.98
CA GLU A 222 -20.67 -6.65 -14.80
C GLU A 222 -20.31 -6.27 -16.24
N PRO A 223 -19.25 -6.87 -16.83
CA PRO A 223 -18.97 -6.78 -18.26
C PRO A 223 -20.18 -7.14 -19.13
N ARG A 224 -20.28 -6.50 -20.31
CA ARG A 224 -21.44 -6.62 -21.22
C ARG A 224 -21.66 -8.06 -21.69
N ASP A 225 -20.58 -8.76 -22.00
CA ASP A 225 -20.53 -10.17 -22.38
C ASP A 225 -21.01 -11.07 -21.23
N GLN A 226 -20.57 -10.82 -19.99
CA GLN A 226 -21.05 -11.57 -18.82
C GLN A 226 -22.55 -11.37 -18.59
N ARG A 227 -23.06 -10.14 -18.77
CA ARG A 227 -24.49 -9.85 -18.71
C ARG A 227 -25.26 -10.58 -19.81
N ALA A 228 -24.76 -10.60 -21.04
CA ALA A 228 -25.38 -11.30 -22.16
C ALA A 228 -25.39 -12.83 -21.94
N ASN A 229 -24.27 -13.41 -21.53
CA ASN A 229 -24.15 -14.83 -21.22
C ASN A 229 -25.08 -15.24 -20.08
N ARG A 230 -25.22 -14.39 -19.05
CA ARG A 230 -26.18 -14.61 -17.96
C ARG A 230 -27.61 -14.65 -18.47
N ARG A 231 -28.01 -13.67 -19.31
CA ARG A 231 -29.34 -13.62 -19.92
C ARG A 231 -29.63 -14.85 -20.79
N ARG A 232 -28.65 -15.29 -21.59
CA ARG A 232 -28.77 -16.51 -22.41
C ARG A 232 -29.00 -17.77 -21.58
N ARG A 233 -28.53 -17.82 -20.34
CA ARG A 233 -28.75 -18.96 -19.42
C ARG A 233 -30.11 -18.93 -18.70
N GLY A 234 -30.95 -17.92 -18.93
CA GLY A 234 -32.26 -17.81 -18.28
C GLY A 234 -32.18 -17.89 -16.75
N SER A 235 -33.03 -18.72 -16.15
CA SER A 235 -33.07 -18.97 -14.69
C SER A 235 -31.74 -19.51 -14.14
N GLN A 236 -31.01 -20.32 -14.92
CA GLN A 236 -29.70 -20.89 -14.56
C GLN A 236 -28.57 -19.84 -14.58
N GLY A 237 -28.83 -18.64 -15.11
CA GLY A 237 -27.89 -17.52 -15.08
C GLY A 237 -27.79 -16.82 -13.72
N GLY A 238 -28.79 -16.98 -12.86
CA GLY A 238 -28.87 -16.29 -11.57
C GLY A 238 -29.24 -14.81 -11.66
N ARG A 239 -29.48 -14.19 -10.49
CA ARG A 239 -29.96 -12.81 -10.35
C ARG A 239 -28.90 -11.80 -10.85
N PRO A 240 -29.30 -10.72 -11.57
CA PRO A 240 -28.38 -9.66 -11.93
C PRO A 240 -27.68 -9.06 -10.71
N ALA A 241 -26.42 -8.66 -10.85
CA ALA A 241 -25.80 -7.83 -9.83
C ALA A 241 -26.55 -6.48 -9.75
N ALA A 242 -27.04 -6.13 -8.57
CA ALA A 242 -27.57 -4.79 -8.33
C ALA A 242 -26.43 -3.77 -8.54
N PHE A 243 -26.67 -2.73 -9.34
CA PHE A 243 -25.71 -1.69 -9.63
C PHE A 243 -26.29 -0.34 -9.24
N ASP A 244 -25.67 0.31 -8.26
CA ASP A 244 -26.03 1.64 -7.81
C ASP A 244 -25.06 2.68 -8.40
N LYS A 245 -25.58 3.53 -9.30
CA LYS A 245 -24.80 4.57 -9.98
C LYS A 245 -24.32 5.66 -9.03
N LYS A 246 -25.08 5.99 -7.98
CA LYS A 246 -24.70 7.01 -6.99
C LYS A 246 -23.52 6.51 -6.15
N ILE A 247 -23.60 5.27 -5.66
CA ILE A 247 -22.48 4.64 -4.94
C ILE A 247 -21.25 4.50 -5.85
N TYR A 248 -21.45 4.10 -7.12
CA TYR A 248 -20.32 3.90 -8.04
C TYR A 248 -19.51 5.19 -8.31
N ARG A 249 -20.12 6.39 -8.22
CA ARG A 249 -19.39 7.67 -8.36
C ARG A 249 -18.26 7.83 -7.34
N ARG A 250 -18.40 7.24 -6.14
CA ARG A 250 -17.38 7.26 -5.09
C ARG A 250 -16.11 6.46 -5.45
N ARG A 251 -16.11 5.65 -6.53
CA ARG A 251 -14.89 5.00 -7.06
C ARG A 251 -13.77 6.01 -7.36
N ASN A 252 -14.12 7.26 -7.69
CA ASN A 252 -13.11 8.32 -7.89
C ASN A 252 -12.21 8.53 -6.64
N GLU A 253 -12.65 8.14 -5.44
CA GLU A 253 -11.85 8.24 -4.21
C GLU A 253 -10.57 7.38 -4.28
N VAL A 254 -10.63 6.16 -4.83
CA VAL A 254 -9.42 5.32 -4.97
C VAL A 254 -8.50 5.83 -6.08
N GLU A 255 -9.04 6.38 -7.17
CA GLU A 255 -8.25 7.01 -8.23
C GLU A 255 -7.45 8.21 -7.68
N ARG A 256 -8.11 9.05 -6.87
CA ARG A 256 -7.47 10.17 -6.19
C ARG A 256 -6.46 9.70 -5.13
N THR A 257 -6.72 8.59 -4.45
CA THR A 257 -5.75 7.94 -3.54
C THR A 257 -4.49 7.52 -4.30
N ILE A 258 -4.65 6.86 -5.44
CA ILE A 258 -3.55 6.47 -6.34
C ILE A 258 -2.76 7.70 -6.79
N ASN A 259 -3.44 8.77 -7.19
CA ASN A 259 -2.79 10.01 -7.61
C ASN A 259 -1.98 10.63 -6.46
N ARG A 260 -2.51 10.65 -5.23
CA ARG A 260 -1.76 11.11 -4.05
C ARG A 260 -0.52 10.27 -3.78
N LEU A 261 -0.60 8.95 -3.94
CA LEU A 261 0.56 8.05 -3.82
C LEU A 261 1.59 8.29 -4.94
N LYS A 262 1.15 8.55 -6.17
CA LYS A 262 2.06 8.82 -7.30
C LYS A 262 2.71 10.19 -7.28
N ASN A 263 2.26 11.11 -6.43
CA ASN A 263 3.02 12.35 -6.16
C ASN A 263 4.36 12.08 -5.47
N PHE A 264 4.55 10.91 -4.86
CA PHE A 264 5.87 10.46 -4.41
C PHE A 264 6.61 9.87 -5.61
N ARG A 265 7.61 10.58 -6.14
CA ARG A 265 8.33 10.19 -7.36
C ARG A 265 8.94 8.79 -7.27
N ALA A 266 9.38 8.38 -6.08
CA ALA A 266 9.91 7.03 -5.84
C ALA A 266 8.83 5.92 -5.89
N VAL A 267 7.55 6.25 -5.69
CA VAL A 267 6.42 5.35 -5.93
C VAL A 267 6.04 5.36 -7.41
N ALA A 268 6.03 6.52 -8.05
CA ALA A 268 5.69 6.65 -9.48
C ALA A 268 6.65 5.88 -10.39
N THR A 269 7.95 5.96 -10.10
CA THR A 269 9.01 5.24 -10.81
C THR A 269 9.86 4.46 -9.82
N ARG A 270 9.85 3.14 -9.96
CA ARG A 270 10.59 2.22 -9.09
C ARG A 270 12.06 2.15 -9.51
N PHE A 271 12.95 2.46 -8.56
CA PHE A 271 14.38 2.20 -8.66
C PHE A 271 14.85 1.07 -7.72
N ASP A 272 13.99 0.66 -6.78
CA ASP A 272 14.34 -0.33 -5.76
C ASP A 272 14.41 -1.74 -6.35
N LYS A 273 15.56 -2.40 -6.24
CA LYS A 273 15.78 -3.74 -6.80
C LYS A 273 14.93 -4.83 -6.16
N ARG A 274 14.74 -4.75 -4.84
CA ARG A 274 14.04 -5.77 -4.05
C ARG A 274 12.58 -5.38 -3.82
N ALA A 275 11.66 -6.34 -3.96
CA ALA A 275 10.22 -6.16 -3.70
C ALA A 275 9.96 -5.60 -2.30
N TYR A 276 10.63 -6.14 -1.27
CA TYR A 276 10.40 -5.71 0.10
C TYR A 276 10.83 -4.26 0.34
N ILE A 277 11.88 -3.78 -0.34
CA ILE A 277 12.30 -2.37 -0.25
C ILE A 277 11.25 -1.49 -0.94
N PHE A 278 10.81 -1.86 -2.14
CA PHE A 278 9.75 -1.11 -2.84
C PHE A 278 8.42 -1.11 -2.06
N HIS A 279 8.08 -2.22 -1.41
CA HIS A 279 6.95 -2.29 -0.49
C HIS A 279 7.09 -1.29 0.65
N GLY A 280 8.27 -1.21 1.27
CA GLY A 280 8.58 -0.17 2.26
C GLY A 280 8.48 1.24 1.69
N THR A 281 8.92 1.48 0.45
CA THR A 281 8.75 2.77 -0.25
C THR A 281 7.28 3.19 -0.32
N VAL A 282 6.40 2.27 -0.75
CA VAL A 282 4.95 2.53 -0.79
C VAL A 282 4.37 2.67 0.61
N THR A 283 4.83 1.89 1.58
CA THR A 283 4.39 1.95 2.99
C THR A 283 4.71 3.30 3.62
N VAL A 284 5.91 3.84 3.40
CA VAL A 284 6.30 5.17 3.90
C VAL A 284 5.44 6.28 3.27
N ALA A 285 5.14 6.19 1.98
CA ALA A 285 4.23 7.11 1.31
C ALA A 285 2.81 7.02 1.91
N ALA A 286 2.32 5.81 2.18
CA ALA A 286 1.05 5.58 2.86
C ALA A 286 1.02 6.19 4.27
N VAL A 287 2.06 5.96 5.09
CA VAL A 287 2.22 6.58 6.42
C VAL A 287 2.14 8.10 6.28
N ARG A 288 2.84 8.70 5.32
CA ARG A 288 2.81 10.14 5.09
C ARG A 288 1.40 10.66 4.78
N LEU A 289 0.59 9.91 4.04
CA LEU A 289 -0.80 10.28 3.77
C LEU A 289 -1.70 10.17 5.02
N TRP A 290 -1.44 9.21 5.91
CA TRP A 290 -2.19 9.03 7.15
C TRP A 290 -1.87 10.04 8.25
N LEU A 291 -0.65 10.58 8.25
CA LEU A 291 -0.22 11.59 9.24
C LEU A 291 -0.80 12.98 8.99
N ARG A 292 -1.17 13.29 7.73
CA ARG A 292 -1.72 14.60 7.36
C ARG A 292 -3.05 14.85 8.08
N PRO A 293 -3.29 16.09 8.56
CA PRO A 293 -4.60 16.50 9.02
C PRO A 293 -5.63 16.42 7.88
N GLN A 294 -6.90 16.25 8.23
CA GLN A 294 -8.01 16.19 7.26
C GLN A 294 -8.33 17.58 6.71
#